data_AF-A0A412CBR5-F1
#
_entry.id   AF-A0A412CBR5-F1
#
_cell.length_a   1.000
_cell.length_b   1.000
_cell.length_c   1.000
_cell.angle_alpha   90.00
_cell.angle_beta   90.00
_cell.angle_gamma   90.00
#
_symmetry.space_group_name_H-M   'P 1'
#
loop_
_entity.id
_entity.type
_entity.pdbx_description
1 polymer ?
#
loop_
_entity_poly.entity_id
_entity_poly.type
_entity_poly.pdbx_seq_one_letter_code
_entity_poly.pdbx_strand_id
1 'polypeptide(L)'
;MTILAIKEAVEFEDTFLQNKIERRAYEQREKAIRDYYSYMSAFKEEGLEQGLQEGITLGMKKANINTAINLLKLGVDVDTIVKGTGLSIQDVEALKIKIK
;
A
#
# COMPACT_ATOMS: atom_id res chain seq x y z
N MET A 1 -39.18 -53.54 7.86
CA MET A 1 -38.98 -52.60 6.73
C MET A 1 -38.38 -51.26 7.15
N THR A 2 -38.73 -50.70 8.31
CA THR A 2 -38.25 -49.37 8.77
C THR A 2 -36.75 -49.28 9.10
N ILE A 3 -36.14 -50.35 9.63
CA ILE A 3 -34.71 -50.34 10.00
C ILE A 3 -33.79 -50.30 8.77
N LEU A 4 -34.21 -50.90 7.65
CA LEU A 4 -33.43 -50.92 6.39
C LEU A 4 -33.41 -49.53 5.73
N ALA A 5 -34.56 -48.86 5.67
CA ALA A 5 -34.66 -47.52 5.10
C ALA A 5 -33.91 -46.46 5.93
N ILE A 6 -33.90 -46.59 7.26
CA ILE A 6 -33.10 -45.71 8.13
C ILE A 6 -31.60 -45.94 7.89
N LYS A 7 -31.19 -47.21 7.71
CA LYS A 7 -29.78 -47.54 7.44
C LYS A 7 -29.32 -47.02 6.08
N GLU A 8 -30.14 -47.17 5.04
CA GLU A 8 -29.86 -46.62 3.71
C GLU A 8 -29.81 -45.08 3.70
N ALA A 9 -30.69 -44.42 4.45
CA ALA A 9 -30.66 -42.97 4.60
C ALA A 9 -29.40 -42.47 5.31
N VAL A 10 -28.96 -43.16 6.37
CA VAL A 10 -27.73 -42.82 7.10
C VAL A 10 -26.49 -43.09 6.24
N GLU A 11 -26.43 -44.21 5.51
CA GLU A 11 -25.31 -44.52 4.61
C GLU A 11 -25.25 -43.53 3.43
N PHE A 12 -26.39 -43.08 2.91
CA PHE A 12 -26.46 -42.03 1.90
C PHE A 12 -25.97 -40.68 2.44
N GLU A 13 -26.39 -40.29 3.65
CA GLU A 13 -25.96 -39.07 4.31
C GLU A 13 -24.45 -39.09 4.62
N ASP A 14 -23.93 -40.23 5.10
CA ASP A 14 -22.49 -40.44 5.31
C ASP A 14 -21.72 -40.37 4.00
N THR A 15 -22.21 -40.98 2.91
CA THR A 15 -21.55 -40.94 1.59
C THR A 15 -21.54 -39.52 1.02
N PHE A 16 -22.62 -38.76 1.21
CA PHE A 16 -22.75 -37.35 0.84
C PHE A 16 -21.82 -36.45 1.69
N LEU A 17 -21.63 -36.76 2.98
CA LEU A 17 -20.70 -36.08 3.89
C LEU A 17 -19.23 -36.51 3.69
N GLN A 18 -18.97 -37.70 3.12
CA GLN A 18 -17.67 -38.38 3.04
C GLN A 18 -16.96 -38.28 1.69
N ASN A 19 -17.40 -37.48 0.72
CA ASN A 19 -16.52 -37.21 -0.43
C ASN A 19 -15.37 -36.28 -0.03
N LYS A 20 -14.48 -36.79 0.84
CA LYS A 20 -13.31 -36.13 1.43
C LYS A 20 -12.42 -35.53 0.35
N ILE A 21 -12.45 -36.07 -0.86
CA ILE A 21 -11.74 -35.53 -2.02
C ILE A 21 -12.37 -34.20 -2.45
N GLU A 22 -13.69 -34.16 -2.64
CA GLU A 22 -14.40 -32.93 -3.00
C GLU A 22 -14.37 -31.89 -1.89
N ARG A 23 -14.52 -32.30 -0.63
CA ARG A 23 -14.40 -31.39 0.52
C ARG A 23 -13.00 -30.79 0.63
N ARG A 24 -11.94 -31.60 0.51
CA ARG A 24 -10.55 -31.09 0.48
C ARG A 24 -10.29 -30.22 -0.74
N ALA A 25 -10.89 -30.52 -1.89
CA ALA A 25 -10.77 -29.69 -3.08
C ALA A 25 -11.45 -28.33 -2.88
N TYR A 26 -12.63 -28.32 -2.26
CA TYR A 26 -13.35 -27.10 -1.88
C TYR A 26 -12.56 -26.26 -0.87
N GLU A 27 -12.08 -26.87 0.22
CA GLU A 27 -11.28 -26.18 1.24
C GLU A 27 -9.99 -25.58 0.67
N GLN A 28 -9.32 -26.28 -0.25
CA GLN A 28 -8.14 -25.77 -0.94
C GLN A 28 -8.45 -24.59 -1.87
N ARG A 29 -9.59 -24.63 -2.58
CA ARG A 29 -10.04 -23.49 -3.40
C ARG A 29 -10.35 -22.28 -2.54
N GLU A 30 -11.10 -22.46 -1.46
CA GLU A 30 -11.41 -21.39 -0.51
C GLU A 30 -10.13 -20.81 0.11
N LYS A 31 -9.16 -21.66 0.47
CA LYS A 31 -7.86 -21.20 0.97
C LYS A 31 -7.12 -20.38 -0.10
N ALA A 32 -7.04 -20.86 -1.34
CA ALA A 32 -6.38 -20.12 -2.42
C ALA A 32 -7.04 -18.76 -2.68
N ILE A 33 -8.37 -18.69 -2.61
CA ILE A 33 -9.13 -17.44 -2.75
C ILE A 33 -8.79 -16.48 -1.60
N ARG A 34 -8.74 -16.97 -0.35
CA ARG A 34 -8.37 -16.15 0.82
C ARG A 34 -6.94 -15.66 0.77
N ASP A 35 -6.01 -16.53 0.37
CA ASP A 35 -4.60 -16.19 0.21
C ASP A 35 -4.44 -15.11 -0.88
N TYR A 36 -5.15 -15.25 -2.01
CA TYR A 36 -5.17 -14.23 -3.07
C TYR A 36 -5.68 -12.88 -2.57
N TYR A 37 -6.83 -12.83 -1.88
CA TYR A 37 -7.36 -11.57 -1.37
C TYR A 37 -6.47 -10.94 -0.30
N SER A 38 -5.90 -11.76 0.60
CA SER A 38 -4.98 -11.28 1.63
C SER A 38 -3.72 -10.68 1.00
N TYR A 39 -3.14 -11.38 0.03
CA TYR A 39 -2.01 -10.89 -0.74
C TYR A 39 -2.37 -9.57 -1.44
N MET A 40 -3.43 -9.54 -2.25
CA MET A 40 -3.86 -8.32 -2.95
C MET A 40 -4.14 -7.14 -2.01
N SER A 41 -4.72 -7.40 -0.83
CA SER A 41 -4.96 -6.36 0.18
C SER A 41 -3.65 -5.79 0.72
N ALA A 42 -2.68 -6.65 1.06
CA ALA A 42 -1.37 -6.22 1.56
C ALA A 42 -0.63 -5.36 0.53
N PHE A 43 -0.58 -5.79 -0.73
CA PHE A 43 0.07 -4.99 -1.79
C PHE A 43 -0.62 -3.65 -2.05
N LYS A 44 -1.95 -3.62 -1.93
CA LYS A 44 -2.71 -2.37 -2.06
C LYS A 44 -2.38 -1.39 -0.93
N GLU A 45 -2.29 -1.89 0.29
CA GLU A 45 -1.94 -1.09 1.47
C GLU A 45 -0.51 -0.56 1.38
N GLU A 46 0.46 -1.43 1.09
CA GLU A 46 1.87 -1.04 0.88
C GLU A 46 2.02 -0.01 -0.24
N GLY A 47 1.35 -0.22 -1.38
CA GLY A 47 1.40 0.71 -2.51
C GLY A 47 0.79 2.08 -2.17
N LEU A 48 -0.27 2.11 -1.36
CA LEU A 48 -0.88 3.36 -0.89
C LEU A 48 0.07 4.10 0.06
N GLU A 49 0.67 3.38 1.00
CA GLU A 49 1.60 3.96 1.98
C GLU A 49 2.85 4.52 1.29
N GLN A 50 3.45 3.75 0.37
CA GLN A 50 4.58 4.21 -0.43
C GLN A 50 4.23 5.44 -1.26
N GLY A 51 3.09 5.42 -1.97
CA GLY A 51 2.63 6.55 -2.76
C GLY A 51 2.38 7.82 -1.93
N LEU A 52 1.81 7.67 -0.73
CA LEU A 52 1.61 8.77 0.19
C LEU A 52 2.94 9.34 0.68
N GLN A 53 3.88 8.49 1.09
CA GLN A 53 5.18 8.90 1.61
C GLN A 53 6.02 9.61 0.53
N GLU A 54 6.04 9.07 -0.69
CA GLU A 54 6.69 9.71 -1.84
C GLU A 54 6.03 11.06 -2.16
N GLY A 55 4.69 11.11 -2.16
CA GLY A 55 3.92 12.33 -2.39
C GLY A 55 4.22 13.43 -1.39
N ILE A 56 4.27 13.10 -0.09
CA ILE A 56 4.63 14.03 0.98
C ILE A 56 6.06 14.53 0.79
N THR A 57 7.00 13.62 0.53
CA THR A 57 8.43 13.96 0.37
C THR A 57 8.66 14.89 -0.83
N LEU A 58 8.05 14.59 -1.98
CA LEU A 58 8.11 15.44 -3.17
C LEU A 58 7.43 16.79 -2.94
N GLY A 59 6.28 16.79 -2.26
CA GLY A 59 5.54 17.99 -1.88
C GLY A 59 6.36 18.93 -0.99
N MET A 60 6.97 18.39 0.07
CA MET A 60 7.85 19.14 0.98
C MET A 60 9.06 19.71 0.25
N LYS A 61 9.73 18.90 -0.59
CA LYS A 61 10.88 19.38 -1.38
C LYS A 61 10.49 20.54 -2.31
N LYS A 62 9.35 20.43 -3.00
CA LYS A 62 8.83 21.49 -3.87
C LYS A 62 8.45 22.74 -3.07
N ALA A 63 7.83 22.59 -1.91
CA ALA A 63 7.49 23.69 -1.01
C ALA A 63 8.75 24.43 -0.51
N ASN A 64 9.78 23.70 -0.11
CA ASN A 64 11.06 24.28 0.34
C ASN A 64 11.74 25.07 -0.78
N ILE A 65 11.77 24.52 -2.00
CA ILE A 65 12.30 25.22 -3.18
C ILE A 65 11.52 26.50 -3.48
N ASN A 66 10.19 26.43 -3.50
CA ASN A 66 9.35 27.61 -3.73
C ASN A 66 9.56 28.68 -2.66
N THR A 67 9.68 28.26 -1.41
CA THR A 67 9.95 29.15 -0.27
C THR A 67 11.32 29.82 -0.45
N ALA A 68 12.37 29.06 -0.77
CA ALA A 68 13.70 29.61 -1.05
C ALA A 68 13.67 30.62 -2.20
N ILE A 69 12.97 30.33 -3.31
CA ILE A 69 12.82 31.25 -4.44
C ILE A 69 12.16 32.56 -3.99
N ASN A 70 11.08 32.48 -3.20
CA ASN A 70 10.39 33.67 -2.70
C ASN A 70 11.27 34.50 -1.77
N LEU A 71 12.00 33.86 -0.85
CA LEU A 71 12.92 34.54 0.06
C LEU A 71 14.10 35.20 -0.70
N LEU A 72 14.65 34.55 -1.72
CA LEU A 72 15.67 35.13 -2.60
C LEU A 72 15.14 36.38 -3.32
N LYS A 73 13.91 36.34 -3.83
CA LYS A 73 13.26 37.51 -4.46
C LYS A 73 13.02 38.66 -3.48
N LEU A 74 12.83 38.35 -2.19
CA LEU A 74 12.71 39.33 -1.11
C LEU A 74 14.07 39.85 -0.61
N GLY A 75 15.19 39.38 -1.17
CA GLY A 75 16.53 39.84 -0.81
C GLY A 75 17.06 39.24 0.51
N VAL A 76 16.46 38.15 1.00
CA VAL A 76 16.96 37.43 2.18
C VAL A 76 18.30 36.77 1.87
N ASP A 77 19.20 36.74 2.84
CA ASP A 77 20.53 36.15 2.67
C ASP A 77 20.48 34.62 2.55
N VAL A 78 21.47 34.06 1.86
CA VAL A 78 21.53 32.63 1.51
C VAL A 78 21.67 31.74 2.75
N ASP A 79 22.39 32.18 3.78
CA ASP A 79 22.61 31.40 5.00
C ASP A 79 21.32 31.24 5.81
N THR A 80 20.53 32.32 5.93
CA THR A 80 19.19 32.29 6.55
C THR A 80 18.23 31.39 5.77
N ILE A 81 18.27 31.43 4.43
CA ILE A 81 17.40 30.58 3.60
C ILE A 81 17.76 29.10 3.77
N VAL A 82 19.04 28.76 3.80
CA VAL A 82 19.52 27.39 4.05
C VAL A 82 19.00 26.88 5.40
N LYS A 83 19.14 27.69 6.46
CA LYS A 83 18.63 27.36 7.80
C LYS A 83 17.11 27.20 7.84
N GLY A 84 16.38 28.06 7.13
CA GLY A 84 14.91 28.08 7.13
C GLY A 84 14.24 27.01 6.25
N THR A 85 14.91 26.56 5.18
CA THR A 85 14.34 25.62 4.20
C THR A 85 14.95 24.22 4.24
N GLY A 86 16.10 24.06 4.93
CA GLY A 86 16.86 22.81 4.96
C GLY A 86 17.51 22.43 3.62
N LEU A 87 17.50 23.32 2.62
CA LEU A 87 18.20 23.11 1.36
C LEU A 87 19.71 23.30 1.54
N SER A 88 20.50 22.67 0.67
CA SER A 88 21.96 22.90 0.67
C SER A 88 22.29 24.31 0.16
N ILE A 89 23.44 24.84 0.60
CA ILE A 89 23.97 26.13 0.09
C ILE A 89 24.08 26.09 -1.44
N GLN A 90 24.52 24.96 -1.99
CA GLN A 90 24.67 24.75 -3.43
C GLN A 90 23.32 24.86 -4.17
N ASP A 91 22.27 24.26 -3.62
CA ASP A 91 20.93 24.32 -4.20
C ASP A 91 20.38 25.76 -4.20
N VAL A 92 20.54 26.48 -3.09
CA VAL A 92 20.06 27.86 -2.95
C VAL A 92 20.82 28.81 -3.89
N GLU A 93 22.15 28.67 -4.01
CA GLU A 93 22.93 29.45 -4.98
C GLU A 93 22.57 29.11 -6.43
N ALA A 94 22.33 27.84 -6.74
CA ALA A 94 21.85 27.44 -8.07
C ALA A 94 20.47 28.05 -8.39
N LEU A 95 19.57 28.11 -7.41
CA LEU A 95 18.27 28.79 -7.56
C LEU A 95 18.45 30.29 -7.79
N LYS A 96 19.36 30.94 -7.04
CA LYS A 96 19.66 32.37 -7.18
C LYS A 96 20.18 32.72 -8.58
N ILE A 97 21.03 31.87 -9.16
CA ILE A 97 21.51 32.04 -10.55
C ILE A 97 20.36 31.91 -11.55
N LYS A 98 19.42 30.99 -11.35
CA LYS A 98 18.27 30.77 -12.25
C LYS A 98 17.20 31.88 -12.20
N ILE A 99 17.14 32.66 -11.12
CA ILE A 99 16.16 33.74 -10.94
C ILE A 99 16.69 35.08 -11.46
N LYS A 100 18.03 35.24 -11.52
CA LYS A 100 18.68 36.39 -12.15
C LYS A 100 18.57 36.31 -13.67
#